data_AF-A0A4R6J0G8-F1
#
_entry.id   AF-A0A4R6J0G8-F1
#
_cell.length_a   1.000
_cell.length_b   1.000
_cell.length_c   1.000
_cell.angle_alpha   90.00
_cell.angle_beta   90.00
_cell.angle_gamma   90.00
#
_symmetry.space_group_name_H-M   'P 1'
#
loop_
_entity.id
_entity.type
_entity.pdbx_description
1 polymer ?
#
loop_
_entity_poly.entity_id
_entity_poly.type
_entity_poly.pdbx_seq_one_letter_code
_entity_poly.pdbx_strand_id
1 'polypeptide(L)'
;MKHRLYIIMILLIVTLSLILLKNSNDRQVPKNVNRNARWIGGKDGGYWFEIVSSVSDSSFRIKIYNDPNGDLETDEIFYISSTCIVKQIDSTNLLLLINGYDGKRIIIESEGDARNCYLETR
;
A
#
# COMPACT_ATOMS: atom_id res chain seq x y z
N MET A 1 -19.93 8.03 43.92
CA MET A 1 -19.27 9.04 43.05
C MET A 1 -18.14 8.47 42.20
N LYS A 2 -17.15 7.76 42.79
CA LYS A 2 -15.95 7.25 42.07
C LYS A 2 -16.24 6.30 40.89
N HIS A 3 -17.24 5.42 40.99
CA HIS A 3 -17.62 4.53 39.88
C HIS A 3 -18.17 5.26 38.64
N ARG A 4 -18.91 6.36 38.83
CA ARG A 4 -19.43 7.16 37.71
C ARG A 4 -18.31 7.90 36.97
N LEU A 5 -17.30 8.37 37.69
CA LEU A 5 -16.08 8.93 37.10
C LEU A 5 -15.32 7.90 36.25
N TYR A 6 -15.20 6.67 36.73
CA TYR A 6 -14.49 5.61 36.01
C TYR A 6 -15.14 5.26 34.67
N ILE A 7 -16.47 5.17 34.65
CA ILE A 7 -17.24 4.88 33.43
C ILE A 7 -17.08 6.01 32.40
N ILE A 8 -17.13 7.27 32.85
CA ILE A 8 -16.93 8.44 31.98
C ILE A 8 -15.52 8.47 31.40
N MET A 9 -14.51 8.12 32.20
CA MET A 9 -13.11 8.04 31.77
C MET A 9 -12.90 6.98 30.68
N ILE A 10 -13.50 5.78 30.85
CA ILE A 10 -13.44 4.71 29.84
C ILE A 10 -14.15 5.15 28.54
N LEU A 11 -15.32 5.78 28.64
CA LEU A 11 -16.04 6.31 27.47
C LEU A 11 -15.23 7.37 26.72
N LEU A 12 -14.51 8.26 27.42
CA LEU A 12 -13.62 9.25 26.81
C LEU A 12 -12.43 8.60 26.08
N ILE A 13 -11.83 7.56 26.67
CA ILE A 13 -10.72 6.83 26.03
C ILE A 13 -11.20 6.10 24.78
N VAL A 14 -12.34 5.41 24.85
CA VAL A 14 -12.91 4.68 23.72
C VAL A 14 -13.31 5.63 22.59
N THR A 15 -13.96 6.75 22.91
CA THR A 15 -14.33 7.76 21.90
C THR A 15 -13.10 8.40 21.26
N LEU A 16 -12.07 8.76 22.04
CA LEU A 16 -10.81 9.28 21.49
C LEU A 16 -10.12 8.25 20.59
N SER A 17 -10.11 6.98 20.99
CA SER A 17 -9.54 5.88 20.19
C SER A 17 -10.28 5.73 18.86
N LEU A 18 -11.61 5.79 18.87
CA LEU A 18 -12.43 5.73 17.66
C LEU A 18 -12.25 6.96 16.75
N ILE A 19 -12.04 8.15 17.33
CA ILE A 19 -11.75 9.37 16.56
C ILE A 19 -10.39 9.26 15.87
N LEU A 20 -9.37 8.76 16.57
CA LEU A 20 -8.03 8.54 16.00
C LEU A 20 -8.05 7.46 14.90
N LEU A 21 -8.90 6.45 15.02
CA LEU A 21 -9.06 5.40 14.01
C LEU A 21 -9.78 5.90 12.75
N LYS A 22 -10.63 6.94 12.85
CA LYS A 22 -11.42 7.43 11.72
C LYS A 22 -10.61 8.25 10.71
N ASN A 23 -9.38 8.64 11.03
CA ASN A 23 -8.63 9.66 10.28
C ASN A 23 -7.61 9.11 9.26
N SER A 24 -7.65 7.83 8.89
CA SER A 24 -6.60 7.22 8.06
C SER A 24 -6.80 7.29 6.54
N ASN A 25 -7.95 7.78 6.04
CA ASN A 25 -8.31 7.55 4.64
C ASN A 25 -8.37 8.80 3.72
N ASP A 26 -8.30 10.02 4.26
CA ASP A 26 -8.20 11.25 3.44
C ASP A 26 -6.75 11.70 3.27
N ARG A 27 -5.90 10.78 2.79
CA ARG A 27 -4.51 11.11 2.50
C ARG A 27 -4.45 11.97 1.24
N GLN A 28 -3.96 13.20 1.39
CA GLN A 28 -3.78 14.10 0.25
C GLN A 28 -2.64 13.59 -0.64
N VAL A 29 -2.95 13.33 -1.92
CA VAL A 29 -1.94 12.95 -2.92
C VAL A 29 -0.92 14.10 -3.05
N PRO A 30 0.39 13.85 -2.86
CA PRO A 30 1.42 14.87 -3.07
C PRO A 30 1.41 15.41 -4.50
N LYS A 31 1.83 16.67 -4.70
CA LYS A 31 1.74 17.36 -6.00
C LYS A 31 2.58 16.72 -7.13
N ASN A 32 3.66 16.06 -6.75
CA ASN A 32 4.62 15.35 -7.60
C ASN A 32 4.19 13.90 -7.90
N VAL A 33 3.16 13.39 -7.25
CA VAL A 33 2.63 12.05 -7.46
C VAL A 33 1.45 12.12 -8.45
N ASN A 34 1.44 11.21 -9.43
CA ASN A 34 0.34 11.11 -10.38
C ASN A 34 -0.97 10.80 -9.63
N ARG A 35 -2.09 11.44 -10.03
CA ARG A 35 -3.41 11.22 -9.40
C ARG A 35 -3.92 9.79 -9.53
N ASN A 36 -3.41 9.04 -10.51
CA ASN A 36 -3.74 7.63 -10.70
C ASN A 36 -2.89 6.70 -9.81
N ALA A 37 -1.91 7.23 -9.07
CA ALA A 37 -1.14 6.45 -8.13
C ALA A 37 -2.00 6.07 -6.93
N ARG A 38 -1.77 4.87 -6.39
CA ARG A 38 -2.47 4.37 -5.21
C ARG A 38 -1.56 4.41 -4.00
N TRP A 39 -2.03 4.99 -2.90
CA TRP A 39 -1.34 4.89 -1.63
C TRP A 39 -1.57 3.51 -1.01
N ILE A 40 -0.48 2.88 -0.57
CA ILE A 40 -0.50 1.58 0.10
C ILE A 40 0.46 1.65 1.28
N GLY A 41 -0.07 1.38 2.48
CA GLY A 41 0.67 1.52 3.72
C GLY A 41 -0.19 1.30 4.95
N GLY A 42 0.43 1.51 6.11
CA GLY A 42 -0.21 1.41 7.41
C GLY A 42 -0.16 2.73 8.18
N LYS A 43 -0.43 2.63 9.48
CA LYS A 43 -0.36 3.77 10.40
C LYS A 43 1.04 4.42 10.44
N ASP A 44 2.07 3.61 10.24
CA ASP A 44 3.47 4.00 10.40
C ASP A 44 4.12 4.52 9.11
N GLY A 45 3.36 4.60 8.01
CA GLY A 45 3.84 5.07 6.71
C GLY A 45 3.43 4.16 5.56
N GLY A 46 3.84 4.53 4.35
CA GLY A 46 3.53 3.80 3.14
C GLY A 46 4.26 4.36 1.93
N TYR A 47 3.79 3.95 0.76
CA TYR A 47 4.27 4.43 -0.52
C TYR A 47 3.10 4.66 -1.48
N TRP A 48 3.34 5.52 -2.46
CA TRP A 48 2.45 5.68 -3.60
C TRP A 48 2.97 4.85 -4.78
N PHE A 49 2.09 4.06 -5.37
CA PHE A 49 2.42 3.18 -6.49
C PHE A 49 1.72 3.68 -7.75
N GLU A 50 2.50 3.93 -8.79
CA GLU A 50 2.02 4.26 -10.13
C GLU A 50 2.51 3.19 -11.11
N ILE A 51 1.57 2.50 -11.76
CA ILE A 51 1.91 1.64 -12.90
C ILE A 51 1.95 2.51 -14.14
N VAL A 52 3.15 2.74 -14.67
CA VAL A 52 3.38 3.58 -15.85
C VAL A 52 2.98 2.84 -17.12
N SER A 53 3.32 1.56 -17.22
CA SER A 53 3.01 0.72 -18.38
C SER A 53 3.16 -0.76 -18.05
N SER A 54 2.33 -1.61 -18.66
CA SER A 54 2.63 -3.04 -18.79
C SER A 54 3.68 -3.21 -19.91
N VAL A 55 4.83 -3.80 -19.56
CA VAL A 55 5.93 -4.08 -20.51
C VAL A 55 5.73 -5.46 -21.14
N SER A 56 5.18 -6.40 -20.36
CA SER A 56 4.69 -7.70 -20.81
C SER A 56 3.61 -8.20 -19.85
N ASP A 57 3.01 -9.36 -20.14
CA ASP A 57 2.03 -10.02 -19.26
C ASP A 57 2.55 -10.26 -17.83
N SER A 58 3.87 -10.28 -17.63
CA SER A 58 4.51 -10.55 -16.34
C SER A 58 5.51 -9.47 -15.92
N SER A 59 5.51 -8.30 -16.58
CA SER A 59 6.37 -7.18 -16.19
C SER A 59 5.75 -5.81 -16.39
N PHE A 60 6.06 -4.91 -15.45
CA PHE A 60 5.44 -3.59 -15.37
C PHE A 60 6.51 -2.56 -15.05
N ARG A 61 6.45 -1.41 -15.70
CA ARG A 61 7.20 -0.24 -15.25
C ARG A 61 6.41 0.41 -14.14
N ILE A 62 6.98 0.46 -12.94
CA ILE A 62 6.33 0.96 -11.73
C ILE A 62 7.18 2.08 -11.15
N LYS A 63 6.51 3.20 -10.84
CA LYS A 63 7.08 4.25 -10.02
C LYS A 63 6.58 4.13 -8.59
N ILE A 64 7.50 4.21 -7.65
CA ILE A 64 7.23 4.19 -6.22
C ILE A 64 7.67 5.54 -5.67
N TYR A 65 6.76 6.20 -4.98
CA TYR A 65 7.01 7.47 -4.33
C TYR A 65 6.84 7.34 -2.83
N ASN A 66 7.67 8.04 -2.06
CA ASN A 66 7.51 8.06 -0.62
C ASN A 66 6.23 8.81 -0.21
N ASP A 67 5.74 8.51 0.98
CA ASP A 67 4.50 9.08 1.51
C ASP A 67 4.59 10.50 2.10
N PRO A 68 5.71 10.97 2.69
CA PRO A 68 5.74 12.29 3.32
C PRO A 68 5.67 13.46 2.33
N ASN A 69 6.32 13.34 1.18
CA ASN A 69 6.43 14.44 0.20
C ASN A 69 6.28 13.99 -1.26
N GLY A 70 6.07 12.69 -1.51
CA GLY A 70 5.87 12.18 -2.86
C GLY A 70 7.15 12.12 -3.69
N ASP A 71 8.33 12.18 -3.06
CA ASP A 71 9.59 12.06 -3.77
C ASP A 71 9.69 10.69 -4.42
N LEU A 72 10.18 10.67 -5.66
CA LEU A 72 10.39 9.44 -6.41
C LEU A 72 11.51 8.63 -5.75
N GLU A 73 11.17 7.43 -5.30
CA GLU A 73 12.13 6.49 -4.72
C GLU A 73 12.63 5.51 -5.77
N THR A 74 11.72 4.99 -6.60
CA THR A 74 12.02 3.96 -7.60
C THR A 74 11.25 4.23 -8.89
N ASP A 75 11.88 4.06 -10.05
CA ASP A 75 11.26 4.04 -11.39
C ASP A 75 11.91 2.92 -12.20
N GLU A 76 11.40 1.71 -12.04
CA GLU A 76 12.03 0.49 -12.57
C GLU A 76 11.01 -0.46 -13.19
N ILE A 77 11.52 -1.46 -13.92
CA ILE A 77 10.72 -2.56 -14.43
C ILE A 77 10.75 -3.69 -13.40
N PHE A 78 9.58 -4.02 -12.90
CA PHE A 78 9.35 -5.11 -11.97
C PHE A 78 8.77 -6.32 -12.71
N TYR A 79 9.23 -7.50 -12.33
CA TYR A 79 8.82 -8.78 -12.91
C TYR A 79 8.09 -9.59 -11.87
N ILE A 80 6.97 -10.21 -12.25
CA ILE A 80 6.28 -11.17 -11.39
C ILE A 80 7.25 -12.34 -11.12
N SER A 81 7.48 -12.63 -9.84
CA SER A 81 8.34 -13.74 -9.45
C SER A 81 7.79 -15.07 -9.94
N SER A 82 8.67 -15.99 -10.34
CA SER A 82 8.27 -17.34 -10.78
C SER A 82 7.56 -18.16 -9.69
N THR A 83 7.65 -17.73 -8.43
CA THR A 83 6.96 -18.37 -7.30
C THR A 83 5.49 -17.99 -7.21
N CYS A 84 5.06 -16.94 -7.93
CA CYS A 84 3.66 -16.54 -8.01
C CYS A 84 2.85 -17.54 -8.83
N ILE A 85 1.71 -17.98 -8.28
CA ILE A 85 0.74 -18.80 -9.00
C ILE A 85 0.09 -17.98 -10.10
N VAL A 86 -0.17 -16.71 -9.82
CA VAL A 86 -0.71 -15.76 -10.79
C VAL A 86 0.40 -15.39 -11.78
N LYS A 87 0.24 -15.80 -13.04
CA LYS A 87 1.22 -15.56 -14.12
C LYS A 87 0.85 -14.42 -15.06
N GLN A 88 -0.41 -13.99 -15.01
CA GLN A 88 -0.94 -12.92 -15.85
C GLN A 88 -1.81 -12.02 -14.98
N ILE A 89 -1.48 -10.74 -14.93
CA ILE A 89 -2.19 -9.71 -14.17
C ILE A 89 -2.26 -8.48 -15.08
N ASP A 90 -3.42 -7.86 -15.23
CA ASP A 90 -3.45 -6.54 -15.89
C ASP A 90 -3.03 -5.44 -14.90
N SER A 91 -2.69 -4.25 -15.41
CA SER A 91 -2.23 -3.15 -14.57
C SER A 91 -3.25 -2.71 -13.51
N THR A 92 -4.54 -2.69 -13.83
CA THR A 92 -5.57 -2.23 -12.88
C THR A 92 -5.70 -3.23 -11.74
N ASN A 93 -5.71 -4.51 -12.06
CA ASN A 93 -5.73 -5.59 -11.08
C ASN A 93 -4.43 -5.65 -10.27
N LEU A 94 -3.28 -5.34 -10.87
CA LEU A 94 -2.01 -5.31 -10.13
C LEU A 94 -2.04 -4.28 -8.99
N LEU A 95 -2.49 -3.04 -9.24
CA LEU A 95 -2.60 -2.04 -8.16
C LEU A 95 -3.51 -2.49 -7.02
N LEU A 96 -4.53 -3.31 -7.31
CA LEU A 96 -5.43 -3.85 -6.30
C LEU A 96 -4.75 -4.89 -5.42
N LEU A 97 -3.84 -5.67 -5.98
CA LEU A 97 -3.15 -6.77 -5.31
C LEU A 97 -1.91 -6.32 -4.52
N ILE A 98 -1.34 -5.13 -4.78
CA ILE A 98 -0.19 -4.65 -4.01
C ILE A 98 -0.57 -4.49 -2.55
N ASN A 99 0.21 -5.12 -1.69
CA ASN A 99 0.06 -5.12 -0.23
C ASN A 99 1.21 -4.38 0.47
N GLY A 100 2.34 -4.16 -0.22
CA GLY A 100 3.44 -3.37 0.34
C GLY A 100 4.71 -3.39 -0.49
N TYR A 101 5.74 -2.74 0.04
CA TYR A 101 7.08 -2.67 -0.55
C TYR A 101 8.13 -2.76 0.56
N ASP A 102 9.10 -3.67 0.41
CA ASP A 102 10.16 -3.91 1.41
C ASP A 102 11.47 -3.15 1.12
N GLY A 103 11.43 -2.18 0.20
CA GLY A 103 12.62 -1.48 -0.30
C GLY A 103 13.31 -2.18 -1.48
N LYS A 104 12.91 -3.41 -1.82
CA LYS A 104 13.44 -4.14 -2.98
C LYS A 104 12.34 -4.80 -3.82
N ARG A 105 11.31 -5.33 -3.16
CA ARG A 105 10.26 -6.15 -3.77
C ARG A 105 8.91 -5.58 -3.42
N ILE A 106 8.01 -5.62 -4.40
CA ILE A 106 6.61 -5.25 -4.24
C ILE A 106 5.86 -6.51 -3.85
N ILE A 107 5.31 -6.55 -2.65
CA ILE A 107 4.55 -7.69 -2.14
C ILE A 107 3.14 -7.60 -2.71
N ILE A 108 2.67 -8.68 -3.32
CA ILE A 108 1.30 -8.78 -3.84
C ILE A 108 0.54 -9.92 -3.18
N GLU A 109 -0.74 -9.70 -2.94
CA GLU A 109 -1.65 -10.73 -2.46
C GLU A 109 -1.94 -11.74 -3.59
N SER A 110 -1.90 -13.03 -3.27
CA SER A 110 -2.23 -14.12 -4.20
C SER A 110 -3.32 -14.97 -3.57
N GLU A 111 -4.38 -15.25 -4.31
CA GLU A 111 -5.41 -16.20 -3.86
C GLU A 111 -4.79 -17.61 -3.75
N GLY A 112 -4.94 -18.24 -2.58
CA GLY A 112 -4.83 -19.71 -2.45
C GLY A 112 -3.51 -20.32 -1.97
N ASP A 113 -2.41 -19.58 -1.82
CA ASP A 113 -1.20 -20.15 -1.18
C ASP A 113 -0.35 -19.06 -0.51
N ALA A 114 0.10 -19.31 0.72
CA ALA A 114 0.91 -18.40 1.54
C ALA A 114 2.36 -18.24 1.04
N ARG A 115 2.64 -18.61 -0.22
CA ARG A 115 3.93 -18.34 -0.85
C ARG A 115 4.00 -16.85 -1.10
N ASN A 116 5.04 -16.21 -0.57
CA ASN A 116 5.34 -14.79 -0.80
C ASN A 116 5.36 -14.54 -2.32
N CYS A 117 4.26 -14.03 -2.86
CA CYS A 117 4.20 -13.57 -4.23
C CYS A 117 4.61 -12.11 -4.23
N TYR A 118 5.54 -11.78 -5.11
CA TYR A 118 6.12 -10.46 -5.19
C TYR A 118 6.56 -10.17 -6.61
N LEU A 119 6.71 -8.88 -6.89
CA LEU A 119 7.44 -8.42 -8.04
C LEU A 119 8.82 -7.96 -7.59
N GLU A 120 9.82 -8.21 -8.43
CA GLU A 120 11.20 -7.84 -8.18
C GLU A 120 11.87 -7.30 -9.44
N THR A 121 12.96 -6.59 -9.24
CA THR A 121 13.83 -6.08 -10.30
C THR A 121 14.86 -7.15 -10.66
N ARG A 122 15.41 -7.11 -11.87
CA ARG A 122 16.41 -8.07 -12.35
C ARG A 122 17.83 -7.54 -12.21
#